data_AF-A0A960W3B1-F1
#
_entry.id   AF-A0A960W3B1-F1
#
_cell.length_a   1.000
_cell.length_b   1.000
_cell.length_c   1.000
_cell.angle_alpha   90.00
_cell.angle_beta   90.00
_cell.angle_gamma   90.00
#
_symmetry.space_group_name_H-M   'P 1'
#
loop_
_entity.id
_entity.type
_entity.pdbx_description
1 polymer ?
#
loop_
_entity_poly.entity_id
_entity_poly.type
_entity_poly.pdbx_seq_one_letter_code
_entity_poly.pdbx_strand_id
1 'polypeptide(L)'
;MGLQQQFNKFEENIRLTWSDVKLKNIREKDDSIRTDISATLRNKGYGEPKFFQQGSYAIKTTIEPLNDDYDIDVGVVIDSDNAPGDPVEVKKVLRDVLAARNFKEPKIKSIKLYKYTINYIITQLFLTCCYSNF
;
A
#
# COMPACT_ATOMS: atom_id res chain seq x y z
N MET A 1 -13.54 -30.34 -24.15
CA MET A 1 -12.85 -29.68 -23.03
C MET A 1 -13.92 -29.28 -22.03
N GLY A 2 -13.87 -29.78 -20.80
CA GLY A 2 -14.94 -29.56 -19.81
C GLY A 2 -14.91 -28.13 -19.25
N LEU A 3 -16.05 -27.65 -18.75
CA LEU A 3 -16.19 -26.31 -18.16
C LEU A 3 -15.15 -26.06 -17.05
N GLN A 4 -14.92 -27.06 -16.18
CA GLN A 4 -13.92 -26.97 -15.11
C GLN A 4 -12.48 -26.80 -15.64
N GLN A 5 -12.14 -27.42 -16.77
CA GLN A 5 -10.81 -27.26 -17.37
C GLN A 5 -10.59 -25.84 -17.91
N GLN A 6 -11.66 -25.17 -18.36
CA GLN A 6 -11.58 -23.78 -18.79
C GLN A 6 -11.36 -22.85 -17.59
N PHE A 7 -12.04 -23.09 -16.46
CA PHE A 7 -11.84 -22.34 -15.24
C PHE A 7 -10.45 -22.49 -14.66
N ASN A 8 -9.90 -23.71 -14.63
CA ASN A 8 -8.54 -23.93 -14.12
C ASN A 8 -7.49 -23.21 -14.97
N LYS A 9 -7.61 -23.28 -16.30
CA LYS A 9 -6.71 -22.53 -17.21
C LYS A 9 -6.82 -21.03 -17.02
N PHE A 10 -8.03 -20.53 -16.77
CA PHE A 10 -8.23 -19.12 -16.48
C PHE A 10 -7.58 -18.73 -15.14
N GLU A 11 -7.79 -19.52 -14.07
CA GLU A 11 -7.18 -19.30 -12.77
C GLU A 11 -5.65 -19.26 -12.87
N GLU A 12 -5.04 -20.22 -13.57
CA GLU A 12 -3.58 -20.28 -13.77
C GLU A 12 -3.03 -19.04 -14.47
N ASN A 13 -3.79 -18.42 -15.37
CA ASN A 13 -3.37 -17.22 -16.10
C ASN A 13 -3.51 -15.94 -15.28
N ILE A 14 -4.48 -15.87 -14.36
CA ILE A 14 -4.73 -14.65 -13.57
C ILE A 14 -4.07 -14.69 -12.20
N ARG A 15 -3.74 -15.88 -11.67
CA ARG A 15 -3.26 -16.04 -10.31
C ARG A 15 -1.79 -15.70 -10.25
N LEU A 16 -1.44 -14.81 -9.32
CA LEU A 16 -0.04 -14.55 -9.00
C LEU A 16 0.41 -15.34 -7.78
N THR A 17 1.54 -15.99 -7.91
CA THR A 17 2.16 -16.83 -6.89
C THR A 17 3.34 -16.13 -6.26
N TRP A 18 3.69 -16.52 -5.04
CA TRP A 18 4.69 -15.78 -4.30
C TRP A 18 6.11 -15.84 -4.92
N SER A 19 6.31 -16.82 -5.79
CA SER A 19 7.55 -17.07 -6.52
C SER A 19 7.67 -16.21 -7.78
N ASP A 20 6.61 -15.50 -8.18
CA ASP A 20 6.62 -14.69 -9.39
C ASP A 20 7.59 -13.50 -9.26
N VAL A 21 8.42 -13.33 -10.30
CA VAL A 21 9.40 -12.24 -10.37
C VAL A 21 8.72 -10.88 -10.32
N LYS A 22 7.53 -10.74 -10.92
CA LYS A 22 6.72 -9.52 -10.85
C LYS A 22 6.37 -9.16 -9.40
N LEU A 23 5.83 -10.12 -8.64
CA LEU A 23 5.52 -9.93 -7.22
C LEU A 23 6.77 -9.70 -6.37
N LYS A 24 7.93 -10.23 -6.76
CA LYS A 24 9.21 -9.89 -6.12
C LYS A 24 9.59 -8.41 -6.32
N ASN A 25 9.54 -7.92 -7.55
CA ASN A 25 9.87 -6.52 -7.84
C ASN A 25 8.89 -5.56 -7.14
N ILE A 26 7.62 -5.94 -7.04
CA ILE A 26 6.59 -5.16 -6.33
C ILE A 26 6.91 -5.05 -4.84
N ARG A 27 7.34 -6.15 -4.18
CA ARG A 27 7.81 -6.11 -2.79
C ARG A 27 8.97 -5.16 -2.59
N GLU A 28 9.99 -5.28 -3.42
CA GLU A 28 11.21 -4.49 -3.27
C GLU A 28 10.91 -2.99 -3.43
N LYS A 29 9.97 -2.65 -4.32
CA LYS A 29 9.44 -1.29 -4.46
C LYS A 29 8.64 -0.85 -3.23
N ASP A 30 7.75 -1.68 -2.70
CA ASP A 30 7.00 -1.38 -1.46
C ASP A 30 7.94 -1.16 -0.26
N ASP A 31 8.94 -2.01 -0.09
CA ASP A 31 9.95 -1.93 0.97
C ASP A 31 10.73 -0.61 0.89
N SER A 32 11.13 -0.20 -0.32
CA SER A 32 11.73 1.11 -0.56
C SER A 32 10.79 2.24 -0.14
N ILE A 33 9.51 2.17 -0.52
CA ILE A 33 8.50 3.19 -0.19
C ILE A 33 8.34 3.33 1.31
N ARG A 34 8.22 2.21 2.03
CA ARG A 34 8.08 2.18 3.49
C ARG A 34 9.32 2.78 4.18
N THR A 35 10.51 2.53 3.63
CA THR A 35 11.76 3.10 4.17
C THR A 35 11.77 4.63 4.10
N ASP A 36 11.39 5.23 2.97
CA ASP A 36 11.34 6.70 2.85
C ASP A 36 10.21 7.31 3.69
N ILE A 37 9.08 6.62 3.82
CA ILE A 37 7.99 7.04 4.70
C ILE A 37 8.50 7.07 6.15
N SER A 38 9.17 6.01 6.61
CA SER A 38 9.80 5.96 7.93
C SER A 38 10.78 7.11 8.14
N ALA A 39 11.69 7.33 7.19
CA ALA A 39 12.66 8.43 7.28
C ALA A 39 11.98 9.80 7.36
N THR A 40 10.97 10.03 6.53
CA THR A 40 10.25 11.32 6.47
C THR A 40 9.43 11.58 7.73
N LEU A 41 8.74 10.56 8.25
CA LEU A 41 7.96 10.68 9.48
C LEU A 41 8.85 10.91 10.71
N ARG A 42 10.00 10.23 10.78
CA ARG A 42 11.00 10.47 11.83
C ARG A 42 11.55 11.88 11.79
N ASN A 43 11.91 12.38 10.61
CA ASN A 43 12.43 13.74 10.44
C ASN A 43 11.41 14.81 10.84
N LYS A 44 10.11 14.51 10.75
CA LYS A 44 9.02 15.38 11.20
C LYS A 44 8.66 15.23 12.69
N GLY A 45 9.33 14.33 13.41
CA GLY A 45 9.10 14.10 14.84
C GLY A 45 7.95 13.15 15.17
N TYR A 46 7.40 12.43 14.18
CA TYR A 46 6.29 11.50 14.40
C TYR A 46 6.73 10.09 14.86
N GLY A 47 8.00 9.92 15.21
CA GLY A 47 8.56 8.64 15.64
C GLY A 47 8.71 7.61 14.51
N GLU A 48 8.95 6.35 14.89
CA GLU A 48 9.03 5.23 13.95
C GLU A 48 7.63 4.66 13.68
N PRO A 49 7.12 4.73 12.43
CA PRO A 49 5.82 4.17 12.09
C PRO A 49 5.85 2.64 12.06
N LYS A 50 4.71 2.01 12.33
CA LYS A 50 4.48 0.59 12.07
C LYS A 50 3.68 0.44 10.78
N PHE A 51 4.01 -0.58 9.99
CA PHE A 51 3.30 -0.90 8.75
C PHE A 51 2.56 -2.23 8.88
N PHE A 52 1.36 -2.31 8.32
CA PHE A 52 0.61 -3.56 8.24
C PHE A 52 0.08 -3.76 6.82
N GLN A 53 0.41 -4.89 6.21
CA GLN A 53 -0.09 -5.25 4.88
C GLN A 53 -1.55 -5.68 4.98
N GLN A 54 -2.38 -5.18 4.07
CA GLN A 54 -3.81 -5.44 3.98
C GLN A 54 -4.19 -5.85 2.55
N GLY A 55 -5.49 -6.06 2.32
CA GLY A 55 -6.02 -6.27 0.99
C GLY A 55 -5.70 -7.65 0.40
N SER A 56 -5.90 -7.74 -0.91
CA SER A 56 -5.72 -8.97 -1.69
C SER A 56 -4.31 -9.55 -1.55
N TYR A 57 -3.33 -8.67 -1.43
CA TYR A 57 -1.93 -9.01 -1.22
C TYR A 57 -1.67 -9.74 0.10
N ALA A 58 -2.20 -9.23 1.22
CA ALA A 58 -2.03 -9.87 2.52
C ALA A 58 -2.66 -11.28 2.60
N ILE A 59 -3.76 -11.50 1.87
CA ILE A 59 -4.48 -12.77 1.85
C ILE A 59 -4.15 -13.65 0.63
N LYS A 60 -3.13 -13.29 -0.17
CA LYS A 60 -2.65 -14.05 -1.33
C LYS A 60 -3.72 -14.30 -2.41
N THR A 61 -4.57 -13.29 -2.64
CA THR A 61 -5.59 -13.27 -3.69
C THR A 61 -5.30 -12.22 -4.76
N THR A 62 -4.05 -11.75 -4.84
CA THR A 62 -3.61 -10.83 -5.90
C THR A 62 -3.75 -11.50 -7.26
N ILE A 63 -4.38 -10.79 -8.19
CA ILE A 63 -4.54 -11.19 -9.58
C ILE A 63 -3.61 -10.37 -10.46
N GLU A 64 -3.22 -10.93 -11.61
CA GLU A 64 -2.53 -10.21 -12.67
C GLU A 64 -3.49 -9.16 -13.26
N PRO A 65 -3.19 -7.85 -13.12
CA PRO A 65 -4.00 -6.79 -13.69
C PRO A 65 -3.72 -6.65 -15.19
N LEU A 66 -4.73 -6.25 -15.97
CA LEU A 66 -4.60 -6.08 -17.43
C LEU A 66 -3.60 -4.99 -17.84
N ASN A 67 -3.33 -4.03 -16.95
CA ASN A 67 -2.51 -2.84 -17.24
C ASN A 67 -1.22 -2.77 -16.40
N ASP A 68 -0.78 -3.90 -15.81
CA ASP A 68 0.38 -3.95 -14.87
C ASP A 68 0.27 -2.98 -13.66
N ASP A 69 -0.94 -2.48 -13.37
CA ASP A 69 -1.24 -1.62 -12.22
C ASP A 69 -1.66 -2.48 -11.02
N TYR A 70 -0.75 -2.63 -10.06
CA TYR A 70 -0.95 -3.44 -8.86
C TYR A 70 -1.40 -2.59 -7.67
N ASP A 71 -2.51 -2.99 -7.05
CA ASP A 71 -2.96 -2.39 -5.79
C ASP A 71 -2.27 -3.06 -4.59
N ILE A 72 -1.54 -2.29 -3.79
CA ILE A 72 -0.98 -2.75 -2.52
C ILE A 72 -1.64 -1.94 -1.39
N ASP A 73 -2.41 -2.60 -0.56
CA ASP A 73 -3.02 -1.95 0.59
C ASP A 73 -2.07 -2.04 1.79
N VAL A 74 -1.57 -0.88 2.25
CA VAL A 74 -0.71 -0.79 3.44
C VAL A 74 -1.31 0.18 4.45
N GLY A 75 -1.49 -0.29 5.67
CA GLY A 75 -1.80 0.54 6.83
C GLY A 75 -0.53 1.14 7.41
N VAL A 76 -0.54 2.46 7.64
CA VAL A 76 0.51 3.17 8.38
C VAL A 76 -0.04 3.53 9.76
N VAL A 77 0.68 3.10 10.79
CA VAL A 77 0.29 3.29 12.19
C VAL A 77 1.34 4.13 12.90
N ILE A 78 0.90 5.24 13.46
CA ILE A 78 1.71 6.15 14.28
C ILE A 78 1.22 6.06 15.72
N ASP A 79 2.16 6.04 16.65
CA ASP A 79 1.87 6.04 18.08
C ASP A 79 1.14 7.33 18.48
N SER A 80 0.11 7.24 19.34
CA SER A 80 -0.66 8.41 19.75
C SER A 80 0.18 9.51 20.36
N ASP A 81 1.26 9.14 21.07
CA ASP A 81 2.13 10.11 21.76
C ASP A 81 2.93 10.97 20.78
N ASN A 82 3.17 10.44 19.58
CA ASN A 82 3.90 11.12 18.50
C ASN A 82 2.97 11.56 17.36
N ALA A 83 1.66 11.36 17.47
CA ALA A 83 0.73 11.66 16.40
C ALA A 83 0.41 13.16 16.34
N PRO A 84 0.26 13.75 15.14
CA PRO A 84 -0.20 15.11 15.02
C PRO A 84 -1.65 15.27 15.47
N GLY A 85 -2.00 16.47 15.95
CA GLY A 85 -3.39 16.79 16.31
C GLY A 85 -4.35 16.68 15.13
N ASP A 86 -3.88 17.02 13.92
CA ASP A 86 -4.62 16.84 12.68
C ASP A 86 -4.10 15.60 11.90
N PRO A 87 -4.89 14.53 11.76
CA PRO A 87 -4.51 13.33 11.02
C PRO A 87 -4.35 13.57 9.51
N VAL A 88 -4.79 14.72 8.97
CA VAL A 88 -4.54 15.12 7.58
C VAL A 88 -3.07 15.43 7.36
N GLU A 89 -2.33 15.86 8.38
CA GLU A 89 -0.90 16.16 8.25
C GLU A 89 -0.10 14.93 7.82
N VAL A 90 -0.35 13.79 8.47
CA VAL A 90 0.27 12.50 8.09
C VAL A 90 -0.05 12.15 6.64
N LYS A 91 -1.31 12.35 6.22
CA LYS A 91 -1.73 12.07 4.83
C LYS A 91 -1.04 12.96 3.81
N LYS A 92 -0.80 14.23 4.14
CA LYS A 92 -0.02 15.15 3.29
C LYS A 92 1.43 14.68 3.17
N VAL A 93 2.05 14.25 4.26
CA VAL A 93 3.41 13.69 4.25
C VAL A 93 3.49 12.46 3.35
N LEU A 94 2.58 11.50 3.52
CA LEU A 94 2.53 10.31 2.69
C LEU A 94 2.34 10.67 1.20
N ARG A 95 1.42 11.59 0.90
CA ARG A 95 1.21 12.10 -0.46
C ARG A 95 2.49 12.69 -1.05
N ASP A 96 3.22 13.51 -0.29
CA ASP A 96 4.42 14.19 -0.77
C ASP A 96 5.56 13.19 -1.05
N VAL A 97 5.72 12.15 -0.21
CA VAL A 97 6.67 11.04 -0.45
C VAL A 97 6.31 10.27 -1.73
N LEU A 98 5.02 10.05 -1.99
CA LEU A 98 4.58 9.39 -3.22
C LEU A 98 4.73 10.29 -4.45
N ALA A 99 4.44 11.58 -4.34
CA ALA A 99 4.63 12.53 -5.43
C ALA A 99 6.10 12.62 -5.85
N ALA A 100 7.03 12.60 -4.88
CA ALA A 100 8.48 12.59 -5.15
C ALA A 100 8.96 11.34 -5.91
N ARG A 101 8.17 10.26 -5.91
CA ARG A 101 8.43 9.01 -6.62
C ARG A 101 7.71 8.88 -7.98
N ASN A 102 7.21 9.99 -8.53
CA ASN A 102 6.49 10.03 -9.79
C ASN A 102 5.19 9.20 -9.82
N PHE A 103 4.56 8.96 -8.66
CA PHE A 103 3.20 8.42 -8.64
C PHE A 103 2.23 9.43 -9.28
N LYS A 104 1.38 8.96 -10.20
CA LYS A 104 0.37 9.80 -10.85
C LYS A 104 -0.61 10.36 -9.81
N GLU A 105 -0.51 11.65 -9.52
CA GLU A 105 -1.48 12.46 -8.75
C GLU A 105 -2.06 11.71 -7.53
N PRO A 106 -1.29 11.46 -6.45
CA PRO A 106 -1.78 10.79 -5.26
C PRO A 106 -2.92 11.59 -4.62
N LYS A 107 -4.17 11.14 -4.84
CA LYS A 107 -5.37 11.79 -4.31
C LYS A 107 -5.62 11.36 -2.87
N ILE A 108 -5.72 12.33 -1.97
CA ILE A 108 -6.18 12.10 -0.60
C ILE A 108 -7.70 11.82 -0.67
N LYS A 109 -8.09 10.55 -0.59
CA LYS A 109 -9.51 10.17 -0.44
C LYS A 109 -10.05 10.68 0.90
N SER A 110 -11.34 11.06 0.92
CA SER A 110 -12.05 11.64 2.06
C SER A 110 -11.77 10.92 3.38
N ILE A 111 -11.56 11.69 4.44
CA ILE A 111 -11.19 11.20 5.78
C ILE A 111 -12.27 10.26 6.32
N LYS A 112 -11.97 8.97 6.43
CA LYS A 112 -12.60 8.08 7.42
C LYS A 112 -11.62 7.91 8.57
N LEU A 113 -11.79 8.71 9.62
CA LEU A 113 -11.07 8.53 10.87
C LEU A 113 -11.70 7.37 11.61
N TYR A 114 -10.96 6.26 11.72
CA TYR A 114 -11.29 5.22 12.68
C TYR A 114 -10.35 5.37 13.88
N LYS A 115 -10.77 6.14 14.88
CA LYS A 115 -10.20 6.04 16.23
C LYS A 115 -10.70 4.70 16.80
N TYR A 116 -9.96 3.62 16.55
CA TYR A 116 -10.16 2.39 17.31
C TYR A 116 -9.49 2.56 18.67
N THR A 117 -10.18 2.15 19.73
CA THR A 117 -9.83 2.22 21.14
C THR A 117 -8.59 1.40 21.49
N ILE A 118 -7.42 1.74 20.95
CA ILE A 118 -6.07 1.35 21.39
C ILE A 118 -5.15 2.45 20.86
N ASN A 119 -4.54 3.26 21.73
CA ASN A 119 -3.50 4.31 21.58
C ASN A 119 -2.76 4.54 20.22
N TYR A 120 -3.46 4.50 19.08
CA TYR A 120 -2.87 4.50 17.74
C TYR A 120 -3.76 5.25 16.76
N ILE A 121 -3.13 6.04 15.88
CA ILE A 121 -3.81 6.57 14.68
C ILE A 121 -3.51 5.63 13.51
N ILE A 122 -4.55 4.94 13.04
CA ILE A 122 -4.46 4.09 11.85
C ILE A 122 -4.85 4.94 10.64
N THR A 123 -3.91 5.15 9.73
CA THR A 123 -4.19 5.78 8.45
C THR A 123 -4.08 4.72 7.36
N GLN A 124 -5.21 4.37 6.76
CA GLN A 124 -5.22 3.44 5.63
C GLN A 124 -4.79 4.20 4.38
N LEU A 125 -3.64 3.81 3.83
CA LEU A 125 -3.16 4.31 2.55
C LEU A 125 -3.64 3.30 1.49
N PHE A 126 -4.73 3.63 0.80
CA PHE A 126 -5.09 2.95 -0.43
C PHE A 126 -4.10 3.43 -1.50
N LEU A 127 -2.97 2.73 -1.60
CA LEU A 127 -2.03 2.87 -2.70
C LEU A 127 -2.63 2.15 -3.90
N THR A 128 -3.45 2.88 -4.65
CA THR A 128 -3.67 2.55 -6.06
C THR A 128 -2.38 2.94 -6.77
N CYS A 129 -1.39 2.05 -6.77
CA CYS A 129 -0.16 2.27 -7.51
C CYS A 129 -0.49 2.15 -8.99
N CYS A 130 -0.70 3.29 -9.66
CA CYS A 130 -0.56 3.36 -11.11
C CYS A 130 0.92 3.16 -11.44
N TYR A 131 1.36 1.91 -11.56
CA TYR A 131 2.68 1.52 -12.01
C TYR A 131 2.75 1.66 -13.54
N SER A 132 2.68 2.89 -14.04
CA SER A 132 3.06 3.14 -15.42
C SER A 132 4.59 3.07 -15.54
N ASN A 133 5.06 1.97 -16.12
CA ASN A 133 6.38 1.70 -16.70
C ASN A 133 7.43 2.82 -16.56
N PHE A 134 8.43 2.57 -15.71
CA PHE A 134 9.81 3.04 -15.83
C PHE A 134 10.73 1.88 -15.53
#